data_AF-A0A1Y2FB38-F1
#
_entry.id   AF-A0A1Y2FB38-F1
#
_cell.length_a   1.000
_cell.length_b   1.000
_cell.length_c   1.000
_cell.angle_alpha   90.00
_cell.angle_beta   90.00
_cell.angle_gamma   90.00
#
_symmetry.space_group_name_H-M   'P 1'
#
loop_
_entity.id
_entity.type
_entity.pdbx_description
1 polymer ?
#
loop_
_entity_poly.entity_id
_entity_poly.type
_entity_poly.pdbx_seq_one_letter_code
_entity_poly.pdbx_strand_id
1 'polypeptide(L)'
;MEGNLKIDISETNRGKEQIIIDRKFKYNFSKLKKDNTKIYRCTEYKTLNKCKSFIILNDNKEVLNYDSSHNHPGNEINASKSLIKHKIKDEIKKSLIPSDIKSKRIFDKISQEIGYICPEYKTIKSQITRYKNKQLFPNVKTFDEVPNVSEYYKTIRGEYFMIFKNSNIIIFQSPFQAKLFMENKHIFADGTFLIAPTNSYQVFITRTYVTELNCFYTTSMSILKNKEQTTYEILFNEIKKNIIKYNANINFSEKIFHCDFEKGISNAVENIFPNINIKYCFWHYKRLLMTKKNKLCYKEVKDHNILNTYYKAISNLCFINIEYIPDIFNKIKNTCMRYKSTCSQFLNFLDYFEKTFLNIYNTKYWNYYNNIDHITNNASESYNSYLKNLFVKKPSFYKLIYTIQFEESKSYYDYHMRIKGIWRKKSRISERVDDINILVEYYKNMEAELKNIGCSKNDIIENWFNCLIRLNNEIINFNKTK
;
A
#
# COMPACT_ATOMS: atom_id res chain seq x y z
N MET A 1 60.01 -13.73 -18.54
CA MET A 1 58.56 -13.94 -18.68
C MET A 1 57.88 -12.65 -18.23
N GLU A 2 57.54 -11.78 -19.17
CA GLU A 2 56.75 -10.58 -18.90
C GLU A 2 55.38 -11.04 -18.37
N GLY A 3 55.18 -10.96 -17.06
CA GLY A 3 53.89 -11.22 -16.47
C GLY A 3 52.91 -10.18 -16.99
N ASN A 4 51.83 -10.63 -17.65
CA ASN A 4 50.75 -9.75 -18.09
C ASN A 4 50.28 -8.89 -16.92
N LEU A 5 50.60 -7.59 -16.97
CA LEU A 5 50.25 -6.60 -15.95
C LEU A 5 48.73 -6.56 -15.80
N LYS A 6 48.21 -6.92 -14.62
CA LYS A 6 46.76 -6.93 -14.39
C LYS A 6 46.29 -5.54 -13.99
N ILE A 7 45.61 -4.87 -14.89
CA ILE A 7 45.02 -3.55 -14.68
C ILE A 7 43.52 -3.69 -14.46
N ASP A 8 43.07 -3.24 -13.29
CA ASP A 8 41.66 -3.15 -12.94
C ASP A 8 41.28 -1.67 -12.74
N ILE A 9 40.08 -1.29 -13.21
CA ILE A 9 39.54 0.06 -13.01
C ILE A 9 38.68 0.09 -11.74
N SER A 10 38.75 1.20 -11.01
CA SER A 10 37.93 1.47 -9.84
C SER A 10 37.63 2.97 -9.70
N GLU A 11 36.94 3.35 -8.63
CA GLU A 11 36.66 4.74 -8.32
C GLU A 11 36.92 5.06 -6.84
N THR A 12 37.41 6.27 -6.58
CA THR A 12 37.53 6.83 -5.23
C THR A 12 36.14 7.09 -4.63
N ASN A 13 36.09 7.32 -3.31
CA ASN A 13 34.83 7.70 -2.64
C ASN A 13 34.21 9.01 -3.16
N ARG A 14 35.00 9.86 -3.85
CA ARG A 14 34.57 11.11 -4.49
C ARG A 14 34.20 10.93 -5.97
N GLY A 15 34.16 9.70 -6.49
CA GLY A 15 33.79 9.40 -7.88
C GLY A 15 34.89 9.63 -8.91
N LYS A 16 36.11 10.02 -8.49
CA LYS A 16 37.27 10.10 -9.41
C LYS A 16 37.81 8.72 -9.72
N GLU A 17 38.22 8.51 -10.97
CA GLU A 17 38.81 7.27 -11.45
C GLU A 17 40.09 6.91 -10.67
N GLN A 18 40.24 5.61 -10.38
CA GLN A 18 41.38 5.02 -9.68
C GLN A 18 41.77 3.72 -10.38
N ILE A 19 43.07 3.53 -10.61
CA ILE A 19 43.61 2.31 -11.23
C ILE A 19 44.14 1.39 -10.13
N ILE A 20 43.92 0.09 -10.31
CA ILE A 20 44.45 -0.97 -9.44
C ILE A 20 45.36 -1.85 -10.28
N ILE A 21 46.61 -2.03 -9.81
CA ILE A 21 47.62 -2.86 -10.48
C ILE A 21 47.88 -4.10 -9.62
N ASP A 22 47.87 -5.26 -10.27
CA ASP A 22 48.11 -6.59 -9.72
C ASP A 22 47.24 -6.93 -8.50
N ARG A 23 46.10 -6.23 -8.38
CA ARG A 23 45.21 -6.26 -7.22
C ARG A 23 45.89 -5.94 -5.89
N LYS A 24 47.05 -5.24 -5.89
CA LYS A 24 47.78 -4.88 -4.67
C LYS A 24 48.01 -3.38 -4.52
N PHE A 25 48.26 -2.68 -5.62
CA PHE A 25 48.62 -1.26 -5.62
C PHE A 25 47.51 -0.40 -6.22
N LYS A 26 47.26 0.76 -5.62
CA LYS A 26 46.22 1.70 -6.05
C LYS A 26 46.84 2.99 -6.52
N TYR A 27 46.30 3.54 -7.60
CA TYR A 27 46.76 4.78 -8.22
C TYR A 27 45.61 5.75 -8.42
N ASN A 28 45.75 6.96 -7.88
CA ASN A 28 44.79 8.03 -8.08
C ASN A 28 45.16 8.86 -9.29
N PHE A 29 44.15 9.31 -10.05
CA PHE A 29 44.37 10.31 -11.09
C PHE A 29 45.08 11.55 -10.54
N SER A 30 46.18 11.94 -11.18
CA SER A 30 47.01 13.07 -10.78
C SER A 30 46.90 14.25 -11.75
N LYS A 31 47.12 14.03 -13.05
CA LYS A 31 47.08 15.11 -14.05
C LYS A 31 46.82 14.58 -15.46
N LEU A 32 46.19 15.41 -16.30
CA LEU A 32 46.09 15.25 -17.74
C LEU A 32 47.27 16.00 -18.39
N LYS A 33 47.94 15.37 -19.35
CA LYS A 33 48.99 16.01 -20.16
C LYS A 33 48.39 16.66 -21.42
N LYS A 34 49.20 17.48 -22.12
CA LYS A 34 48.81 18.16 -23.36
C LYS A 34 48.48 17.20 -24.51
N ASP A 35 49.05 16.00 -24.49
CA ASP A 35 48.82 14.91 -25.45
C ASP A 35 47.60 14.02 -25.08
N ASN A 36 46.70 14.53 -24.22
CA ASN A 36 45.56 13.81 -23.63
C ASN A 36 45.91 12.56 -22.79
N THR A 37 47.18 12.28 -22.53
CA THR A 37 47.56 11.15 -21.67
C THR A 37 47.29 11.45 -20.20
N LYS A 38 46.84 10.43 -19.46
CA LYS A 38 46.43 10.54 -18.06
C LYS A 38 47.48 9.92 -17.16
N ILE A 39 47.97 10.70 -16.19
CA ILE A 39 48.95 10.23 -15.20
C ILE A 39 48.23 9.89 -13.90
N TYR A 40 48.48 8.68 -13.40
CA TYR A 40 48.02 8.21 -12.11
C TYR A 40 49.23 7.96 -11.21
N ARG A 41 49.15 8.40 -9.96
CA ARG A 41 50.22 8.23 -8.96
C ARG A 41 49.75 7.31 -7.85
N CYS A 42 50.68 6.55 -7.28
CA CYS A 42 50.39 5.68 -6.15
C CYS A 42 49.64 6.44 -5.04
N THR A 43 48.66 5.81 -4.41
CA THR A 43 47.90 6.42 -3.30
C THR A 43 48.78 6.81 -2.12
N GLU A 44 49.94 6.18 -1.98
CA GLU A 44 50.97 6.44 -0.95
C GLU A 44 51.94 7.58 -1.32
N TYR A 45 51.73 8.29 -2.44
CA TYR A 45 52.59 9.40 -2.88
C TYR A 45 52.59 10.59 -1.90
N LYS A 46 51.46 10.86 -1.24
CA LYS A 46 51.31 11.97 -0.28
C LYS A 46 51.34 11.51 1.19
N THR A 47 51.56 10.23 1.44
CA THR A 47 51.65 9.69 2.81
C THR A 47 53.11 9.73 3.28
N LEU A 48 53.39 9.23 4.49
CA LEU A 48 54.76 9.10 5.02
C LEU A 48 55.67 8.29 4.08
N ASN A 49 55.09 7.35 3.33
CA ASN A 49 55.83 6.54 2.36
C ASN A 49 56.39 7.39 1.20
N LYS A 50 55.74 8.48 0.78
CA LYS A 50 56.17 9.32 -0.36
C LYS A 50 56.47 8.50 -1.64
N CYS A 51 55.68 7.47 -1.89
CA CYS A 51 55.92 6.52 -2.99
C CYS A 51 55.87 7.22 -4.36
N LYS A 52 56.92 7.07 -5.17
CA LYS A 52 57.06 7.76 -6.47
C LYS A 52 56.44 7.02 -7.66
N SER A 53 56.07 5.74 -7.49
CA SER A 53 55.44 4.92 -8.53
C SER A 53 54.26 5.63 -9.20
N PHE A 54 54.22 5.55 -10.53
CA PHE A 54 53.19 6.14 -11.38
C PHE A 54 52.91 5.27 -12.60
N ILE A 55 51.73 5.47 -13.19
CA ILE A 55 51.34 4.87 -14.47
C ILE A 55 50.74 5.95 -15.37
N ILE A 56 51.06 5.89 -16.66
CA ILE A 56 50.55 6.78 -17.71
C ILE A 56 49.73 5.94 -18.68
N LEU A 57 48.47 6.32 -18.85
CA LEU A 57 47.52 5.65 -19.73
C LEU A 57 47.07 6.60 -20.85
N ASN A 58 46.81 6.06 -22.04
CA ASN A 58 46.08 6.77 -23.09
C ASN A 58 44.55 6.71 -22.86
N ASP A 59 43.77 7.29 -23.78
CA ASP A 59 42.31 7.28 -23.68
C ASP A 59 41.71 5.86 -23.82
N ASN A 60 42.40 4.97 -24.54
CA ASN A 60 42.05 3.54 -24.67
C ASN A 60 42.49 2.68 -23.48
N LYS A 61 43.02 3.30 -22.40
CA LYS A 61 43.52 2.62 -21.19
C LYS A 61 44.75 1.72 -21.42
N GLU A 62 45.46 1.91 -22.51
CA GLU A 62 46.73 1.23 -22.78
C GLU A 62 47.86 1.90 -22.00
N VAL A 63 48.81 1.08 -21.53
CA VAL A 63 49.95 1.54 -20.73
C VAL A 63 51.00 2.15 -21.65
N LEU A 64 51.23 3.44 -21.51
CA LEU A 64 52.31 4.14 -22.22
C LEU A 64 53.61 4.14 -21.42
N ASN A 65 53.51 4.21 -20.08
CA ASN A 65 54.66 4.18 -19.19
C ASN A 65 54.21 3.73 -17.80
N TYR A 66 54.97 2.86 -17.15
CA TYR A 66 54.70 2.38 -15.81
C TYR A 66 56.00 2.26 -15.01
N ASP A 67 56.07 2.98 -13.89
CA ASP A 67 57.11 2.82 -12.88
C ASP A 67 56.58 1.97 -11.73
N SER A 68 57.06 0.72 -11.63
CA SER A 68 56.65 -0.25 -10.60
C SER A 68 57.44 -0.15 -9.29
N SER A 69 58.28 0.89 -9.11
CA SER A 69 59.11 1.03 -7.90
C SER A 69 58.30 1.49 -6.68
N HIS A 70 57.98 0.53 -5.80
CA HIS A 70 57.29 0.78 -4.53
C HIS A 70 58.25 0.67 -3.35
N ASN A 71 58.09 1.57 -2.38
CA ASN A 71 58.80 1.56 -1.10
C ASN A 71 57.91 1.15 0.08
N HIS A 72 56.80 0.49 -0.22
CA HIS A 72 55.85 -0.02 0.76
C HIS A 72 55.24 -1.33 0.24
N PRO A 73 54.76 -2.21 1.12
CA PRO A 73 54.07 -3.43 0.70
C PRO A 73 52.74 -3.10 0.01
N GLY A 74 52.32 -3.99 -0.89
CA GLY A 74 50.99 -3.96 -1.52
C GLY A 74 49.89 -4.28 -0.51
N ASN A 75 48.69 -3.75 -0.73
CA ASN A 75 47.53 -3.98 0.14
C ASN A 75 46.37 -4.61 -0.63
N GLU A 76 46.43 -5.93 -0.73
CA GLU A 76 45.51 -6.75 -1.54
C GLU A 76 44.06 -6.66 -1.06
N ILE A 77 43.85 -6.64 0.26
CA ILE A 77 42.51 -6.53 0.87
C ILE A 77 41.87 -5.18 0.53
N ASN A 78 42.63 -4.10 0.62
CA ASN A 78 42.13 -2.74 0.35
C ASN A 78 41.88 -2.52 -1.14
N ALA A 79 42.76 -3.05 -2.00
CA ALA A 79 42.57 -3.03 -3.45
C ALA A 79 41.30 -3.82 -3.85
N SER A 80 41.15 -5.05 -3.36
CA SER A 80 39.97 -5.89 -3.62
C SER A 80 38.68 -5.23 -3.12
N LYS A 81 38.73 -4.56 -1.95
CA LYS A 81 37.61 -3.76 -1.43
C LYS A 81 37.19 -2.64 -2.38
N SER A 82 38.14 -1.91 -2.98
CA SER A 82 37.84 -0.86 -3.96
C SER A 82 37.22 -1.45 -5.23
N LEU A 83 37.78 -2.55 -5.74
CA LEU A 83 37.31 -3.22 -6.97
C LEU A 83 35.87 -3.72 -6.84
N ILE A 84 35.57 -4.45 -5.77
CA ILE A 84 34.22 -4.98 -5.49
C ILE A 84 33.22 -3.84 -5.39
N LYS A 85 33.57 -2.78 -4.66
CA LYS A 85 32.68 -1.62 -4.55
C LYS A 85 32.40 -1.00 -5.92
N HIS A 86 33.41 -0.84 -6.75
CA HIS A 86 33.23 -0.28 -8.09
C HIS A 86 32.32 -1.16 -8.94
N LYS A 87 32.60 -2.47 -9.05
CA LYS A 87 31.74 -3.41 -9.80
C LYS A 87 30.29 -3.41 -9.30
N ILE A 88 30.07 -3.47 -7.98
CA ILE A 88 28.71 -3.41 -7.41
C ILE A 88 28.03 -2.07 -7.76
N LYS A 89 28.76 -0.95 -7.70
CA LYS A 89 28.23 0.36 -8.04
C LYS A 89 27.89 0.48 -9.52
N ASP A 90 28.68 -0.09 -10.41
CA ASP A 90 28.41 -0.07 -11.84
C ASP A 90 27.17 -0.91 -12.18
N GLU A 91 27.00 -2.07 -11.55
CA GLU A 91 25.73 -2.82 -11.63
C GLU A 91 24.55 -2.02 -11.07
N ILE A 92 24.78 -1.21 -10.03
CA ILE A 92 23.78 -0.27 -9.51
C ILE A 92 23.46 0.84 -10.52
N LYS A 93 24.46 1.43 -11.19
CA LYS A 93 24.27 2.48 -12.20
C LYS A 93 23.52 1.98 -13.43
N LYS A 94 23.78 0.74 -13.85
CA LYS A 94 23.07 0.09 -14.96
C LYS A 94 21.62 -0.24 -14.61
N SER A 95 21.30 -0.33 -13.34
CA SER A 95 19.93 -0.57 -12.90
C SER A 95 19.15 0.72 -12.85
N LEU A 96 17.97 0.68 -13.48
CA LEU A 96 16.93 1.70 -13.29
C LEU A 96 16.55 1.84 -11.80
N ILE A 97 16.79 0.79 -11.00
CA ILE A 97 16.38 0.71 -9.59
C ILE A 97 17.52 0.25 -8.69
N PRO A 98 18.35 1.20 -8.24
CA PRO A 98 19.42 0.98 -7.27
C PRO A 98 18.95 0.30 -5.97
N SER A 99 17.72 0.59 -5.52
CA SER A 99 17.22 0.17 -4.21
C SER A 99 16.90 -1.33 -4.11
N ASP A 100 16.35 -1.94 -5.16
CA ASP A 100 15.91 -3.35 -5.17
C ASP A 100 17.03 -4.35 -5.46
N ILE A 101 18.18 -3.86 -5.91
CA ILE A 101 19.36 -4.70 -6.11
C ILE A 101 19.68 -5.47 -4.84
N LYS A 102 19.70 -6.80 -4.90
CA LYS A 102 20.21 -7.62 -3.81
C LYS A 102 21.73 -7.52 -3.78
N SER A 103 22.25 -6.46 -3.17
CA SER A 103 23.69 -6.18 -3.12
C SER A 103 24.52 -7.30 -2.55
N LYS A 104 23.95 -8.12 -1.65
CA LYS A 104 24.59 -9.33 -1.15
C LYS A 104 24.77 -10.37 -2.26
N ARG A 105 23.71 -10.65 -3.05
CA ARG A 105 23.79 -11.59 -4.18
C ARG A 105 24.80 -11.14 -5.24
N ILE A 106 24.82 -9.84 -5.55
CA ILE A 106 25.81 -9.28 -6.49
C ILE A 106 27.23 -9.41 -5.90
N PHE A 107 27.39 -9.10 -4.61
CA PHE A 107 28.66 -9.30 -3.92
C PHE A 107 29.11 -10.77 -3.96
N ASP A 108 28.23 -11.72 -3.69
CA ASP A 108 28.52 -13.15 -3.68
C ASP A 108 28.96 -13.65 -5.08
N LYS A 109 28.37 -13.10 -6.16
CA LYS A 109 28.80 -13.40 -7.54
C LYS A 109 30.17 -12.80 -7.85
N ILE A 110 30.38 -11.53 -7.51
CA ILE A 110 31.64 -10.82 -7.81
C ILE A 110 32.79 -11.34 -6.96
N SER A 111 32.55 -11.74 -5.71
CA SER A 111 33.59 -12.28 -4.82
C SER A 111 34.17 -13.58 -5.38
N GLN A 112 33.33 -14.43 -5.99
CA GLN A 112 33.78 -15.64 -6.69
C GLN A 112 34.70 -15.33 -7.88
N GLU A 113 34.42 -14.25 -8.64
CA GLU A 113 35.27 -13.83 -9.77
C GLU A 113 36.64 -13.26 -9.33
N ILE A 114 36.71 -12.63 -8.15
CA ILE A 114 37.93 -11.97 -7.66
C ILE A 114 38.83 -12.96 -6.91
N GLY A 115 38.30 -14.07 -6.39
CA GLY A 115 39.07 -15.12 -5.72
C GLY A 115 39.27 -14.89 -4.22
N TYR A 116 40.25 -15.58 -3.63
CA TYR A 116 40.36 -15.79 -2.16
C TYR A 116 40.53 -14.53 -1.30
N ILE A 117 41.02 -13.41 -1.85
CA ILE A 117 41.29 -12.19 -1.08
C ILE A 117 40.12 -11.22 -1.21
N CYS A 118 39.01 -11.53 -0.55
CA CYS A 118 37.80 -10.73 -0.57
C CYS A 118 37.39 -10.27 0.84
N PRO A 119 37.14 -8.98 1.08
CA PRO A 119 36.65 -8.50 2.38
C PRO A 119 35.22 -8.99 2.63
N GLU A 120 34.85 -9.18 3.89
CA GLU A 120 33.47 -9.53 4.24
C GLU A 120 32.47 -8.44 3.80
N TYR A 121 31.28 -8.86 3.35
CA TYR A 121 30.21 -7.95 2.91
C TYR A 121 29.85 -6.89 3.96
N LYS A 122 29.91 -7.23 5.26
CA LYS A 122 29.63 -6.30 6.37
C LYS A 122 30.49 -5.02 6.29
N THR A 123 31.72 -5.13 5.78
CA THR A 123 32.69 -4.04 5.69
C THR A 123 32.39 -3.01 4.59
N ILE A 124 31.56 -3.37 3.61
CA ILE A 124 31.16 -2.49 2.48
C ILE A 124 29.67 -2.16 2.47
N LYS A 125 28.84 -2.93 3.19
CA LYS A 125 27.37 -2.80 3.25
C LYS A 125 26.91 -1.35 3.42
N SER A 126 27.42 -0.64 4.44
CA SER A 126 27.00 0.74 4.73
C SER A 126 27.35 1.74 3.62
N GLN A 127 28.44 1.50 2.88
CA GLN A 127 28.86 2.36 1.77
C GLN A 127 28.01 2.09 0.53
N ILE A 128 27.72 0.82 0.23
CA ILE A 128 26.82 0.43 -0.87
C ILE A 128 25.40 0.93 -0.61
N THR A 129 24.87 0.77 0.60
CA THR A 129 23.55 1.30 0.97
C THR A 129 23.50 2.82 0.81
N ARG A 130 24.52 3.55 1.28
CA ARG A 130 24.61 5.01 1.07
C ARG A 130 24.67 5.38 -0.41
N TYR A 131 25.43 4.65 -1.21
CA TYR A 131 25.52 4.89 -2.65
C TYR A 131 24.16 4.72 -3.33
N LYS A 132 23.44 3.63 -3.04
CA LYS A 132 22.09 3.40 -3.57
C LYS A 132 21.10 4.50 -3.21
N ASN A 133 21.11 4.93 -1.94
CA ASN A 133 20.22 5.99 -1.49
C ASN A 133 20.55 7.33 -2.17
N LYS A 134 21.80 7.58 -2.55
CA LYS A 134 22.20 8.75 -3.34
C LYS A 134 21.74 8.69 -4.81
N GLN A 135 21.47 7.51 -5.35
CA GLN A 135 20.97 7.37 -6.71
C GLN A 135 19.45 7.60 -6.81
N LEU A 136 18.73 7.60 -5.70
CA LEU A 136 17.32 7.99 -5.69
C LEU A 136 17.24 9.52 -5.77
N PHE A 137 16.26 10.04 -6.52
CA PHE A 137 15.95 11.46 -6.52
C PHE A 137 15.77 11.96 -5.07
N PRO A 138 16.23 13.19 -4.75
CA PRO A 138 16.01 13.80 -3.45
C PRO A 138 14.54 13.71 -3.07
N ASN A 139 14.26 13.47 -1.79
CA ASN A 139 12.88 13.45 -1.33
C ASN A 139 12.28 14.85 -1.54
N VAL A 140 11.12 14.92 -2.19
CA VAL A 140 10.38 16.17 -2.35
C VAL A 140 9.81 16.61 -1.01
N LYS A 141 9.86 17.91 -0.73
CA LYS A 141 9.22 18.52 0.43
C LYS A 141 7.76 18.81 0.14
N THR A 142 7.45 19.32 -1.05
CA THR A 142 6.09 19.63 -1.50
C THR A 142 5.76 18.89 -2.80
N PHE A 143 4.47 18.80 -3.15
CA PHE A 143 4.06 18.22 -4.42
C PHE A 143 4.36 19.14 -5.61
N ASP A 144 4.54 20.43 -5.37
CA ASP A 144 4.92 21.41 -6.40
C ASP A 144 6.36 21.21 -6.89
N GLU A 145 7.24 20.65 -6.04
CA GLU A 145 8.61 20.26 -6.40
C GLU A 145 8.67 18.99 -7.28
N VAL A 146 7.56 18.25 -7.39
CA VAL A 146 7.49 17.04 -8.22
C VAL A 146 7.52 17.47 -9.68
N PRO A 147 8.47 17.00 -10.52
CA PRO A 147 8.53 17.37 -11.94
C PRO A 147 7.24 17.00 -12.69
N ASN A 148 6.96 17.68 -13.80
CA ASN A 148 5.83 17.32 -14.68
C ASN A 148 6.10 16.07 -15.52
N VAL A 149 7.37 15.78 -15.80
CA VAL A 149 7.81 14.65 -16.62
C VAL A 149 8.81 13.81 -15.86
N SER A 150 8.60 12.49 -15.84
CA SER A 150 9.49 11.50 -15.26
C SER A 150 9.18 10.14 -15.87
N GLU A 151 10.18 9.26 -15.96
CA GLU A 151 10.00 7.86 -16.34
C GLU A 151 9.04 7.11 -15.39
N TYR A 152 8.96 7.52 -14.13
CA TYR A 152 8.08 6.90 -13.12
C TYR A 152 6.60 7.25 -13.29
N TYR A 153 6.27 8.19 -14.17
CA TYR A 153 4.89 8.60 -14.46
C TYR A 153 4.28 7.82 -15.60
N LYS A 154 5.04 6.88 -16.17
CA LYS A 154 4.57 5.87 -17.12
C LYS A 154 4.57 4.50 -16.45
N THR A 155 3.84 3.53 -16.98
CA THR A 155 3.98 2.13 -16.58
C THR A 155 5.31 1.58 -17.09
N ILE A 156 5.72 0.40 -16.62
CA ILE A 156 6.89 -0.31 -17.18
C ILE A 156 6.70 -0.59 -18.69
N ARG A 157 5.44 -0.65 -19.15
CA ARG A 157 5.07 -0.83 -20.56
C ARG A 157 5.04 0.48 -21.35
N GLY A 158 5.33 1.62 -20.72
CA GLY A 158 5.41 2.94 -21.38
C GLY A 158 4.08 3.70 -21.47
N GLU A 159 3.00 3.21 -20.84
CA GLU A 159 1.68 3.85 -20.87
C GLU A 159 1.58 4.97 -19.84
N TYR A 160 0.72 5.98 -20.04
CA TYR A 160 0.49 7.02 -19.03
C TYR A 160 -0.02 6.40 -17.72
N PHE A 161 0.63 6.74 -16.61
CA PHE A 161 0.32 6.18 -15.30
C PHE A 161 -0.04 7.25 -14.26
N MET A 162 0.74 8.32 -14.14
CA MET A 162 0.33 9.50 -13.37
C MET A 162 -0.66 10.30 -14.20
N ILE A 163 -1.92 10.35 -13.77
CA ILE A 163 -3.00 11.00 -14.54
C ILE A 163 -3.28 12.42 -14.10
N PHE A 164 -2.93 12.77 -12.86
CA PHE A 164 -3.18 14.09 -12.30
C PHE A 164 -2.24 14.39 -11.13
N LYS A 165 -1.90 15.67 -10.96
CA LYS A 165 -1.25 16.18 -9.75
C LYS A 165 -1.63 17.64 -9.48
N ASN A 166 -1.68 18.00 -8.20
CA ASN A 166 -1.69 19.37 -7.74
C ASN A 166 -0.95 19.47 -6.39
N SER A 167 -1.11 20.60 -5.69
CA SER A 167 -0.45 20.85 -4.40
C SER A 167 -0.86 19.87 -3.28
N ASN A 168 -2.02 19.19 -3.39
CA ASN A 168 -2.61 18.35 -2.35
C ASN A 168 -2.73 16.86 -2.71
N ILE A 169 -2.75 16.51 -4.00
CA ILE A 169 -2.96 15.14 -4.46
C ILE A 169 -2.13 14.80 -5.68
N ILE A 170 -1.68 13.54 -5.76
CA ILE A 170 -1.09 12.93 -6.95
C ILE A 170 -1.78 11.60 -7.20
N ILE A 171 -2.24 11.37 -8.43
CA ILE A 171 -3.13 10.26 -8.80
C ILE A 171 -2.45 9.38 -9.84
N PHE A 172 -2.39 8.08 -9.56
CA PHE A 172 -1.87 7.04 -10.45
C PHE A 172 -2.97 6.06 -10.85
N GLN A 173 -3.19 5.93 -12.15
CA GLN A 173 -4.11 4.96 -12.75
C GLN A 173 -3.70 4.68 -14.20
N SER A 174 -3.28 3.45 -14.49
CA SER A 174 -2.95 3.02 -15.85
C SER A 174 -4.22 2.72 -16.67
N PRO A 175 -4.13 2.59 -18.02
CA PRO A 175 -5.25 2.14 -18.85
C PRO A 175 -5.85 0.82 -18.37
N PHE A 176 -5.00 -0.15 -18.02
CA PHE A 176 -5.40 -1.43 -17.45
C PHE A 176 -6.23 -1.27 -16.16
N GLN A 177 -5.77 -0.42 -15.25
CA GLN A 177 -6.46 -0.20 -13.99
C GLN A 177 -7.78 0.57 -14.16
N ALA A 178 -7.85 1.52 -15.10
CA ALA A 178 -9.08 2.20 -15.46
C ALA A 178 -10.11 1.21 -16.05
N LYS A 179 -9.66 0.28 -16.90
CA LYS A 179 -10.50 -0.79 -17.46
C LYS A 179 -11.05 -1.72 -16.36
N LEU A 180 -10.22 -2.12 -15.41
CA LEU A 180 -10.67 -2.90 -14.25
C LEU A 180 -11.74 -2.18 -13.42
N PHE A 181 -11.57 -0.88 -13.16
CA PHE A 181 -12.59 -0.08 -12.47
C PHE A 181 -13.91 -0.08 -13.25
N MET A 182 -13.82 0.05 -14.56
CA MET A 182 -14.97 0.10 -15.45
C MET A 182 -15.76 -1.22 -15.50
N GLU A 183 -15.07 -2.34 -15.68
CA GLU A 183 -15.73 -3.63 -15.96
C GLU A 183 -16.34 -4.28 -14.72
N ASN A 184 -15.82 -3.99 -13.54
CA ASN A 184 -16.20 -4.71 -12.32
C ASN A 184 -17.21 -3.94 -11.47
N LYS A 185 -18.17 -4.65 -10.88
CA LYS A 185 -19.28 -4.08 -10.09
C LYS A 185 -18.83 -3.50 -8.75
N HIS A 186 -17.94 -4.19 -8.04
CA HIS A 186 -17.52 -3.81 -6.69
C HIS A 186 -16.22 -3.01 -6.71
N ILE A 187 -16.23 -1.81 -6.15
CA ILE A 187 -15.05 -0.98 -5.95
C ILE A 187 -14.82 -0.80 -4.46
N PHE A 188 -13.62 -1.12 -3.98
CA PHE A 188 -13.22 -1.01 -2.58
C PHE A 188 -12.20 0.11 -2.45
N ALA A 189 -12.45 1.05 -1.55
CA ALA A 189 -11.60 2.20 -1.30
C ALA A 189 -11.12 2.23 0.15
N ASP A 190 -9.81 2.40 0.32
CA ASP A 190 -9.17 2.37 1.64
C ASP A 190 -7.96 3.31 1.69
N GLY A 191 -7.74 3.92 2.85
CA GLY A 191 -6.64 4.85 3.11
C GLY A 191 -5.58 4.22 4.01
N THR A 192 -4.32 4.21 3.56
CA THR A 192 -3.20 3.68 4.34
C THR A 192 -2.15 4.74 4.68
N PHE A 193 -1.92 4.94 5.97
CA PHE A 193 -0.97 5.92 6.52
C PHE A 193 0.47 5.40 6.59
N LEU A 194 0.64 4.08 6.56
CA LEU A 194 1.91 3.42 6.88
C LEU A 194 2.93 3.54 5.74
N ILE A 195 2.44 3.55 4.50
CA ILE A 195 3.27 3.69 3.29
C ILE A 195 3.31 5.13 2.78
N ALA A 196 2.56 6.04 3.40
CA ALA A 196 2.53 7.45 3.03
C ALA A 196 3.90 8.11 3.28
N PRO A 197 4.49 8.77 2.27
CA PRO A 197 5.70 9.57 2.42
C PRO A 197 5.55 10.62 3.53
N THR A 198 6.67 11.05 4.12
CA THR A 198 6.68 11.97 5.27
C THR A 198 5.90 13.27 5.04
N ASN A 199 5.84 13.75 3.79
CA ASN A 199 5.15 14.98 3.40
C ASN A 199 3.70 14.77 2.93
N SER A 200 3.13 13.60 3.21
CA SER A 200 1.76 13.23 2.84
C SER A 200 1.04 12.63 4.04
N TYR A 201 -0.28 12.72 4.02
CA TYR A 201 -1.13 12.18 5.08
C TYR A 201 -1.38 10.69 4.87
N GLN A 202 -1.81 10.31 3.65
CA GLN A 202 -2.19 8.93 3.34
C GLN A 202 -1.91 8.57 1.89
N VAL A 203 -1.80 7.26 1.62
CA VAL A 203 -1.99 6.71 0.28
C VAL A 203 -3.40 6.15 0.21
N PHE A 204 -4.22 6.69 -0.67
CA PHE A 204 -5.57 6.24 -0.94
C PHE A 204 -5.57 5.24 -2.09
N ILE A 205 -6.19 4.09 -1.89
CA ILE A 205 -6.13 2.96 -2.81
C ILE A 205 -7.55 2.59 -3.19
N THR A 206 -7.82 2.46 -4.49
CA THR A 206 -9.02 1.79 -4.97
C THR A 206 -8.68 0.43 -5.54
N ARG A 207 -9.53 -0.56 -5.29
CA ARG A 207 -9.39 -1.95 -5.73
C ARG A 207 -10.72 -2.46 -6.23
N THR A 208 -10.68 -3.52 -7.03
CA THR A 208 -11.87 -4.26 -7.43
C THR A 208 -11.68 -5.76 -7.26
N TYR A 209 -12.78 -6.48 -7.10
CA TYR A 209 -12.82 -7.93 -7.11
C TYR A 209 -13.25 -8.40 -8.50
N VAL A 210 -12.38 -9.17 -9.17
CA VAL A 210 -12.64 -9.78 -10.46
C VAL A 210 -13.18 -11.18 -10.21
N THR A 211 -14.49 -11.35 -10.41
CA THR A 211 -15.24 -12.57 -10.07
C THR A 211 -14.72 -13.78 -10.81
N GLU A 212 -14.44 -13.66 -12.11
CA GLU A 212 -13.97 -14.74 -12.98
C GLU A 212 -12.61 -15.30 -12.52
N LEU A 213 -11.80 -14.47 -11.86
CA LEU A 213 -10.45 -14.82 -11.40
C LEU A 213 -10.39 -15.10 -9.89
N ASN A 214 -11.46 -14.83 -9.15
CA ASN A 214 -11.51 -14.87 -7.69
C ASN A 214 -10.32 -14.10 -7.03
N CYS A 215 -10.05 -12.90 -7.55
CA CYS A 215 -8.88 -12.11 -7.19
C CYS A 215 -9.19 -10.62 -7.09
N PHE A 216 -8.47 -9.94 -6.19
CA PHE A 216 -8.52 -8.48 -6.08
C PHE A 216 -7.39 -7.84 -6.86
N TYR A 217 -7.72 -6.79 -7.61
CA TYR A 217 -6.78 -5.99 -8.39
C TYR A 217 -6.89 -4.52 -8.01
N THR A 218 -5.76 -3.80 -8.00
CA THR A 218 -5.73 -2.36 -7.72
C THR A 218 -6.19 -1.58 -8.95
N THR A 219 -7.14 -0.67 -8.77
CA THR A 219 -7.71 0.18 -9.82
C THR A 219 -7.19 1.62 -9.79
N SER A 220 -6.64 2.07 -8.66
CA SER A 220 -5.84 3.31 -8.59
C SER A 220 -5.05 3.37 -7.28
N MET A 221 -3.99 4.16 -7.26
CA MET A 221 -3.33 4.61 -6.04
C MET A 221 -3.13 6.12 -6.09
N SER A 222 -3.30 6.79 -4.97
CA SER A 222 -3.17 8.25 -4.89
C SER A 222 -2.50 8.67 -3.60
N ILE A 223 -1.65 9.68 -3.66
CA ILE A 223 -0.94 10.22 -2.50
C ILE A 223 -1.61 11.53 -2.12
N LEU A 224 -2.20 11.59 -0.92
CA LEU A 224 -3.01 12.72 -0.45
C LEU A 224 -2.32 13.41 0.74
N LYS A 225 -2.37 14.75 0.77
CA LYS A 225 -1.88 15.56 1.90
C LYS A 225 -2.89 15.76 3.03
N ASN A 226 -4.17 15.49 2.79
CA ASN A 226 -5.22 15.62 3.78
C ASN A 226 -6.34 14.58 3.52
N LYS A 227 -7.42 14.68 4.29
CA LYS A 227 -8.63 13.84 4.20
C LYS A 227 -9.89 14.69 4.06
N GLU A 228 -9.75 15.84 3.42
CA GLU A 228 -10.86 16.76 3.18
C GLU A 228 -11.75 16.22 2.06
N GLN A 229 -13.06 16.46 2.16
CA GLN A 229 -14.03 16.05 1.16
C GLN A 229 -13.66 16.58 -0.24
N THR A 230 -13.23 17.84 -0.33
CA THR A 230 -12.81 18.48 -1.59
C THR A 230 -11.64 17.75 -2.27
N THR A 231 -10.69 17.23 -1.48
CA THR A 231 -9.58 16.42 -2.01
C THR A 231 -10.07 15.09 -2.58
N TYR A 232 -11.03 14.44 -1.92
CA TYR A 232 -11.65 13.23 -2.45
C TYR A 232 -12.51 13.51 -3.69
N GLU A 233 -13.20 14.64 -3.76
CA GLU A 233 -13.97 15.05 -4.95
C GLU A 233 -13.05 15.23 -6.16
N ILE A 234 -11.90 15.91 -5.97
CA ILE A 234 -10.87 16.03 -7.02
C ILE A 234 -10.38 14.63 -7.44
N LEU A 235 -10.05 13.77 -6.48
CA LEU A 235 -9.61 12.40 -6.75
C LEU A 235 -10.59 11.64 -7.65
N PHE A 236 -11.84 11.56 -7.24
CA PHE A 236 -12.86 10.79 -7.95
C PHE A 236 -13.20 11.41 -9.30
N ASN A 237 -13.20 12.75 -9.41
CA ASN A 237 -13.44 13.44 -10.68
C ASN A 237 -12.35 13.12 -11.71
N GLU A 238 -11.06 13.14 -11.31
CA GLU A 238 -9.95 12.83 -12.20
C GLU A 238 -9.92 11.34 -12.59
N ILE A 239 -10.25 10.43 -11.67
CA ILE A 239 -10.47 9.01 -11.99
C ILE A 239 -11.60 8.86 -13.03
N LYS A 240 -12.74 9.51 -12.81
CA LYS A 240 -13.89 9.49 -13.74
C LYS A 240 -13.50 9.99 -15.13
N LYS A 241 -12.82 11.14 -15.21
CA LYS A 241 -12.30 11.70 -16.47
C LYS A 241 -11.38 10.72 -17.19
N ASN A 242 -10.51 10.03 -16.45
CA ASN A 242 -9.60 9.06 -17.05
C ASN A 242 -10.33 7.80 -17.58
N ILE A 243 -11.34 7.31 -16.86
CA ILE A 243 -12.16 6.16 -17.29
C ILE A 243 -12.96 6.48 -18.56
N ILE A 244 -13.58 7.67 -18.62
CA ILE A 244 -14.43 8.10 -19.75
C ILE A 244 -13.66 8.12 -21.08
N LYS A 245 -12.34 8.30 -21.06
CA LYS A 245 -11.48 8.22 -22.26
C LYS A 245 -11.56 6.86 -22.95
N TYR A 246 -11.85 5.79 -22.21
CA TYR A 246 -11.92 4.42 -22.74
C TYR A 246 -13.36 3.96 -23.02
N ASN A 247 -14.34 4.49 -22.29
CA ASN A 247 -15.76 4.25 -22.55
C ASN A 247 -16.62 5.40 -21.99
N ALA A 248 -17.20 6.20 -22.89
CA ALA A 248 -18.02 7.33 -22.51
C ALA A 248 -19.42 6.94 -21.97
N ASN A 249 -19.90 5.74 -22.28
CA ASN A 249 -21.26 5.29 -21.98
C ASN A 249 -21.35 4.44 -20.71
N ILE A 250 -20.35 4.50 -19.84
CA ILE A 250 -20.32 3.68 -18.62
C ILE A 250 -21.44 4.11 -17.65
N ASN A 251 -22.26 3.15 -17.22
CA ASN A 251 -23.26 3.36 -16.19
C ASN A 251 -22.64 3.14 -14.79
N PHE A 252 -22.39 4.21 -14.04
CA PHE A 252 -21.85 4.11 -12.68
C PHE A 252 -22.91 3.71 -11.62
N SER A 253 -24.21 3.81 -11.92
CA SER A 253 -25.28 3.54 -10.95
C SER A 253 -25.37 2.06 -10.52
N GLU A 254 -24.88 1.15 -11.36
CA GLU A 254 -24.84 -0.29 -11.06
C GLU A 254 -23.67 -0.69 -10.16
N LYS A 255 -22.69 0.22 -9.95
CA LYS A 255 -21.52 -0.06 -9.13
C LYS A 255 -21.85 0.00 -7.65
N ILE A 256 -21.17 -0.84 -6.88
CA ILE A 256 -21.19 -0.83 -5.42
C ILE A 256 -19.84 -0.33 -4.92
N PHE A 257 -19.83 0.83 -4.28
CA PHE A 257 -18.65 1.48 -3.73
C PHE A 257 -18.53 1.19 -2.24
N HIS A 258 -17.55 0.38 -1.88
CA HIS A 258 -17.22 0.00 -0.52
C HIS A 258 -16.16 0.95 0.04
N CYS A 259 -16.45 1.59 1.17
CA CYS A 259 -15.49 2.51 1.79
C CYS A 259 -15.53 2.47 3.31
N ASP A 260 -14.54 3.10 3.92
CA ASP A 260 -14.52 3.32 5.36
C ASP A 260 -15.68 4.21 5.82
N PHE A 261 -15.97 4.14 7.12
CA PHE A 261 -17.03 4.91 7.77
C PHE A 261 -16.62 6.39 7.94
N GLU A 262 -16.28 7.05 6.84
CA GLU A 262 -15.83 8.43 6.73
C GLU A 262 -16.73 9.21 5.77
N LYS A 263 -17.48 10.17 6.31
CA LYS A 263 -18.48 10.95 5.55
C LYS A 263 -17.89 11.75 4.38
N GLY A 264 -16.64 12.20 4.51
CA GLY A 264 -15.94 12.91 3.44
C GLY A 264 -15.76 12.06 2.18
N ILE A 265 -15.53 10.75 2.32
CA ILE A 265 -15.41 9.84 1.18
C ILE A 265 -16.79 9.62 0.53
N SER A 266 -17.80 9.27 1.32
CA SER A 266 -19.14 8.96 0.78
C SER A 266 -19.77 10.17 0.09
N ASN A 267 -19.67 11.36 0.70
CA ASN A 267 -20.19 12.59 0.09
C ASN A 267 -19.50 12.89 -1.25
N ALA A 268 -18.17 12.75 -1.31
CA ALA A 268 -17.42 12.98 -2.53
C ALA A 268 -17.82 12.00 -3.65
N VAL A 269 -18.02 10.73 -3.30
CA VAL A 269 -18.45 9.68 -4.24
C VAL A 269 -19.86 9.96 -4.75
N GLU A 270 -20.79 10.32 -3.86
CA GLU A 270 -22.17 10.64 -4.22
C GLU A 270 -22.25 11.88 -5.14
N ASN A 271 -21.42 12.90 -4.87
CA ASN A 271 -21.33 14.11 -5.70
C ASN A 271 -20.78 13.81 -7.11
N ILE A 272 -19.79 12.93 -7.25
CA ILE A 272 -19.12 12.66 -8.53
C ILE A 272 -19.78 11.54 -9.34
N PHE A 273 -20.35 10.55 -8.67
CA PHE A 273 -21.05 9.40 -9.23
C PHE A 273 -22.50 9.36 -8.72
N PRO A 274 -23.41 10.14 -9.33
CA PRO A 274 -24.82 10.13 -8.94
C PRO A 274 -25.41 8.72 -8.98
N ASN A 275 -26.26 8.39 -8.00
CA ASN A 275 -26.95 7.10 -7.86
C ASN A 275 -26.04 5.86 -7.69
N ILE A 276 -24.76 6.03 -7.36
CA ILE A 276 -23.89 4.90 -7.01
C ILE A 276 -24.31 4.27 -5.67
N ASN A 277 -24.23 2.95 -5.57
CA ASN A 277 -24.57 2.24 -4.34
C ASN A 277 -23.38 2.27 -3.37
N ILE A 278 -23.44 3.08 -2.31
CA ILE A 278 -22.38 3.15 -1.30
C ILE A 278 -22.62 2.09 -0.21
N LYS A 279 -21.54 1.40 0.20
CA LYS A 279 -21.52 0.50 1.35
C LYS A 279 -20.37 0.82 2.30
N TYR A 280 -20.68 1.09 3.56
CA TYR A 280 -19.68 1.33 4.59
C TYR A 280 -19.15 0.05 5.19
N CYS A 281 -17.83 -0.09 5.28
CA CYS A 281 -17.14 -1.23 5.87
C CYS A 281 -17.72 -1.63 7.24
N PHE A 282 -18.21 -2.87 7.34
CA PHE A 282 -18.81 -3.43 8.54
C PHE A 282 -17.85 -3.46 9.75
N TRP A 283 -16.58 -3.78 9.52
CA TRP A 283 -15.58 -3.78 10.60
C TRP A 283 -15.42 -2.38 11.19
N HIS A 284 -15.36 -1.35 10.34
CA HIS A 284 -15.29 0.04 10.78
C HIS A 284 -16.55 0.47 11.54
N TYR A 285 -17.74 0.06 11.08
CA TYR A 285 -19.00 0.25 11.79
C TYR A 285 -18.96 -0.36 13.21
N LYS A 286 -18.62 -1.65 13.34
CA LYS A 286 -18.50 -2.32 14.64
C LYS A 286 -17.44 -1.67 15.54
N ARG A 287 -16.29 -1.29 14.98
CA ARG A 287 -15.20 -0.64 15.72
C ARG A 287 -15.63 0.71 16.30
N LEU A 288 -16.37 1.52 15.55
CA LEU A 288 -16.90 2.80 16.02
C LEU A 288 -17.85 2.60 17.20
N LEU A 289 -18.82 1.67 17.07
CA LEU A 289 -19.76 1.34 18.14
C LEU A 289 -19.05 0.84 19.40
N MET A 290 -18.09 -0.09 19.25
CA MET A 290 -17.31 -0.63 20.36
C MET A 290 -16.52 0.46 21.08
N THR A 291 -15.84 1.33 20.33
CA THR A 291 -15.06 2.45 20.89
C THR A 291 -15.95 3.39 21.68
N LYS A 292 -17.12 3.75 21.14
CA LYS A 292 -18.05 4.63 21.85
C LYS A 292 -18.67 3.97 23.07
N LYS A 293 -19.11 2.71 22.96
CA LYS A 293 -19.62 1.92 24.09
C LYS A 293 -18.60 1.84 25.22
N ASN A 294 -17.33 1.54 24.89
CA ASN A 294 -16.25 1.49 25.88
C ASN A 294 -16.02 2.84 26.57
N LYS A 295 -16.14 3.96 25.83
CA LYS A 295 -15.98 5.30 26.37
C LYS A 295 -17.14 5.74 27.26
N LEU A 296 -18.38 5.39 26.90
CA LEU A 296 -19.57 5.91 27.55
C LEU A 296 -20.11 5.00 28.67
N CYS A 297 -20.23 3.70 28.43
CA CYS A 297 -21.06 2.81 29.23
C CYS A 297 -20.44 1.42 29.45
N TYR A 298 -19.10 1.32 29.43
CA TYR A 298 -18.39 0.03 29.58
C TYR A 298 -18.82 -0.75 30.82
N LYS A 299 -18.89 -0.09 31.98
CA LYS A 299 -19.22 -0.72 33.27
C LYS A 299 -20.67 -1.22 33.26
N GLU A 300 -21.64 -0.36 32.95
CA GLU A 300 -23.06 -0.74 32.86
C GLU A 300 -23.27 -1.93 31.92
N VAL A 301 -22.66 -1.92 30.73
CA VAL A 301 -22.77 -3.02 29.76
C VAL A 301 -22.11 -4.31 30.27
N LYS A 302 -21.00 -4.20 31.02
CA LYS A 302 -20.31 -5.36 31.60
C LYS A 302 -21.09 -5.98 32.76
N ASP A 303 -21.67 -5.13 33.60
CA ASP A 303 -22.30 -5.53 34.86
C ASP A 303 -23.76 -5.99 34.66
N HIS A 304 -24.39 -5.63 33.53
CA HIS A 304 -25.76 -6.03 33.20
C HIS A 304 -25.83 -6.80 31.86
N ASN A 305 -26.08 -8.11 31.93
CA ASN A 305 -26.20 -9.00 30.76
C ASN A 305 -27.24 -8.51 29.73
N ILE A 306 -28.34 -7.91 30.19
CA ILE A 306 -29.38 -7.36 29.31
C ILE A 306 -28.86 -6.19 28.47
N LEU A 307 -28.03 -5.30 29.03
CA LEU A 307 -27.45 -4.17 28.31
C LEU A 307 -26.41 -4.63 27.29
N ASN A 308 -25.65 -5.69 27.61
CA ASN A 308 -24.77 -6.34 26.63
C ASN A 308 -25.57 -6.94 25.46
N THR A 309 -26.71 -7.54 25.76
CA THR A 309 -27.62 -8.09 24.74
C THR A 309 -28.17 -6.99 23.84
N TYR A 310 -28.63 -5.87 24.41
CA TYR A 310 -29.10 -4.71 23.66
C TYR A 310 -27.98 -4.04 22.84
N TYR A 311 -26.78 -3.90 23.41
CA TYR A 311 -25.62 -3.40 22.67
C TYR A 311 -25.33 -4.26 21.43
N LYS A 312 -25.28 -5.58 21.60
CA LYS A 312 -25.04 -6.50 20.48
C LYS A 312 -26.17 -6.41 19.44
N ALA A 313 -27.44 -6.37 19.88
CA ALA A 313 -28.59 -6.23 18.99
C ALA A 313 -28.51 -4.93 18.17
N ILE A 314 -28.23 -3.79 18.82
CA ILE A 314 -28.01 -2.50 18.14
C ILE A 314 -26.88 -2.59 17.12
N SER A 315 -25.78 -3.25 17.49
CA SER A 315 -24.66 -3.44 16.58
C SER A 315 -25.00 -4.37 15.41
N ASN A 316 -26.06 -5.17 15.49
CA ASN A 316 -26.50 -6.10 14.46
C ASN A 316 -27.67 -5.56 13.62
N LEU A 317 -28.15 -4.33 13.89
CA LEU A 317 -29.22 -3.66 13.11
C LEU A 317 -28.89 -3.56 11.61
N CYS A 318 -27.61 -3.64 11.24
CA CYS A 318 -27.19 -3.67 9.85
C CYS A 318 -27.66 -4.91 9.08
N PHE A 319 -28.12 -5.99 9.73
CA PHE A 319 -28.52 -7.23 9.05
C PHE A 319 -30.01 -7.41 8.84
N ILE A 320 -30.83 -6.52 9.39
CA ILE A 320 -32.29 -6.63 9.33
C ILE A 320 -32.89 -5.67 8.31
N ASN A 321 -34.16 -5.86 7.98
CA ASN A 321 -34.89 -4.94 7.13
C ASN A 321 -34.86 -3.51 7.70
N ILE A 322 -34.47 -2.56 6.85
CA ILE A 322 -34.27 -1.15 7.17
C ILE A 322 -35.52 -0.48 7.74
N GLU A 323 -36.71 -0.93 7.32
CA GLU A 323 -38.00 -0.37 7.74
C GLU A 323 -38.26 -0.54 9.25
N TYR A 324 -37.74 -1.61 9.85
CA TYR A 324 -37.96 -1.94 11.26
C TYR A 324 -36.86 -1.44 12.20
N ILE A 325 -35.76 -0.87 11.66
CA ILE A 325 -34.65 -0.36 12.46
C ILE A 325 -35.10 0.73 13.46
N PRO A 326 -35.87 1.77 13.07
CA PRO A 326 -36.30 2.80 14.00
C PRO A 326 -37.21 2.25 15.11
N ASP A 327 -38.14 1.35 14.76
CA ASP A 327 -39.08 0.76 15.71
C ASP A 327 -38.37 -0.11 16.76
N ILE A 328 -37.44 -0.96 16.33
CA ILE A 328 -36.64 -1.81 17.22
C ILE A 328 -35.72 -0.96 18.10
N PHE A 329 -35.08 0.06 17.53
CA PHE A 329 -34.25 0.98 18.30
C PHE A 329 -35.07 1.70 19.38
N ASN A 330 -36.24 2.22 19.04
CA ASN A 330 -37.15 2.87 19.98
C ASN A 330 -37.66 1.92 21.07
N LYS A 331 -37.94 0.65 20.72
CA LYS A 331 -38.29 -0.39 21.70
C LYS A 331 -37.19 -0.57 22.75
N ILE A 332 -35.92 -0.68 22.33
CA ILE A 332 -34.78 -0.79 23.24
C ILE A 332 -34.64 0.50 24.07
N LYS A 333 -34.68 1.67 23.43
CA LYS A 333 -34.53 2.98 24.08
C LYS A 333 -35.60 3.22 25.15
N ASN A 334 -36.87 2.94 24.84
CA ASN A 334 -37.99 3.09 25.77
C ASN A 334 -37.86 2.14 26.97
N THR A 335 -37.40 0.91 26.73
CA THR A 335 -37.13 -0.04 27.81
C THR A 335 -36.04 0.48 28.74
N CYS A 336 -34.92 0.99 28.19
CA CYS A 336 -33.86 1.61 28.99
C CYS A 336 -34.37 2.86 29.74
N MET A 337 -35.20 3.70 29.14
CA MET A 337 -35.76 4.89 29.80
C MET A 337 -36.59 4.56 31.04
N ARG A 338 -37.32 3.42 31.05
CA ARG A 338 -38.06 2.94 32.24
C ARG A 338 -37.14 2.59 33.41
N TYR A 339 -35.89 2.21 33.12
CA TYR A 339 -34.87 1.84 34.10
C TYR A 339 -33.69 2.84 34.09
N LYS A 340 -34.00 4.13 33.94
CA LYS A 340 -33.00 5.21 33.77
C LYS A 340 -31.96 5.27 34.90
N SER A 341 -32.36 4.95 36.14
CA SER A 341 -31.44 4.91 37.29
C SER A 341 -30.33 3.86 37.14
N THR A 342 -30.58 2.79 36.39
CA THR A 342 -29.63 1.67 36.19
C THR A 342 -28.82 1.78 34.89
N CYS A 343 -29.34 2.46 33.87
CA CYS A 343 -28.73 2.47 32.53
C CYS A 343 -28.50 3.88 31.95
N SER A 344 -28.26 4.85 32.82
CA SER A 344 -28.05 6.27 32.44
C SER A 344 -26.91 6.47 31.43
N GLN A 345 -25.80 5.73 31.56
CA GLN A 345 -24.68 5.84 30.63
C GLN A 345 -24.98 5.13 29.31
N PHE A 346 -25.71 4.02 29.36
CA PHE A 346 -26.15 3.32 28.16
C PHE A 346 -27.13 4.19 27.35
N LEU A 347 -28.02 4.95 27.99
CA LEU A 347 -28.86 5.94 27.31
C LEU A 347 -28.03 6.98 26.56
N ASN A 348 -26.91 7.46 27.12
CA ASN A 348 -25.98 8.34 26.39
C ASN A 348 -25.39 7.67 25.13
N PHE A 349 -25.15 6.36 25.17
CA PHE A 349 -24.73 5.59 24.00
C PHE A 349 -25.85 5.48 22.97
N LEU A 350 -27.11 5.25 23.39
CA LEU A 350 -28.26 5.22 22.49
C LEU A 350 -28.46 6.58 21.80
N ASP A 351 -28.39 7.68 22.56
CA ASP A 351 -28.49 9.03 21.99
C ASP A 351 -27.36 9.32 20.99
N TYR A 352 -26.14 8.82 21.25
CA TYR A 352 -25.07 8.86 20.27
C TYR A 352 -25.41 8.05 19.01
N PHE A 353 -25.95 6.85 19.18
CA PHE A 353 -26.30 5.98 18.06
C PHE A 353 -27.35 6.63 17.16
N GLU A 354 -28.43 7.14 17.75
CA GLU A 354 -29.50 7.85 17.05
C GLU A 354 -28.97 9.07 16.28
N LYS A 355 -28.28 9.98 16.97
CA LYS A 355 -27.72 11.20 16.36
C LYS A 355 -26.75 10.87 15.24
N THR A 356 -25.97 9.81 15.36
CA THR A 356 -24.93 9.49 14.39
C THR A 356 -25.47 8.63 13.25
N PHE A 357 -25.97 7.42 13.54
CA PHE A 357 -26.27 6.40 12.54
C PHE A 357 -27.67 6.50 11.94
N LEU A 358 -28.63 7.06 12.69
CA LEU A 358 -30.00 7.25 12.20
C LEU A 358 -30.20 8.64 11.58
N ASN A 359 -29.55 9.68 12.11
CA ASN A 359 -29.76 11.06 11.64
C ASN A 359 -28.67 11.57 10.69
N ILE A 360 -27.38 11.30 10.93
CA ILE A 360 -26.27 11.87 10.15
C ILE A 360 -25.87 10.99 8.97
N TYR A 361 -25.85 9.68 9.16
CA TYR A 361 -25.46 8.70 8.13
C TYR A 361 -26.69 8.10 7.46
N ASN A 362 -26.63 7.90 6.14
CA ASN A 362 -27.67 7.20 5.41
C ASN A 362 -27.68 5.71 5.81
N THR A 363 -28.78 5.25 6.38
CA THR A 363 -28.95 3.86 6.83
C THR A 363 -28.75 2.84 5.71
N LYS A 364 -29.08 3.18 4.46
CA LYS A 364 -28.86 2.29 3.31
C LYS A 364 -27.38 1.94 3.09
N TYR A 365 -26.46 2.82 3.50
CA TYR A 365 -25.03 2.64 3.29
C TYR A 365 -24.40 1.68 4.29
N TRP A 366 -24.91 1.59 5.52
CA TRP A 366 -24.38 0.66 6.53
C TRP A 366 -25.26 -0.58 6.76
N ASN A 367 -26.41 -0.65 6.09
CA ASN A 367 -27.27 -1.82 6.08
C ASN A 367 -26.83 -2.85 5.00
N TYR A 368 -26.86 -4.11 5.36
CA TYR A 368 -26.42 -5.29 4.60
C TYR A 368 -27.56 -6.31 4.39
N TYR A 369 -28.81 -5.94 4.72
CA TYR A 369 -29.97 -6.79 4.43
C TYR A 369 -30.03 -7.09 2.92
N ASN A 370 -30.15 -8.38 2.58
CA ASN A 370 -30.06 -8.93 1.21
C ASN A 370 -28.75 -8.67 0.44
N ASN A 371 -27.69 -8.16 1.08
CA ASN A 371 -26.43 -7.79 0.41
C ASN A 371 -25.22 -8.09 1.31
N ILE A 372 -25.15 -9.30 1.83
CA ILE A 372 -24.12 -9.76 2.78
C ILE A 372 -22.79 -10.10 2.06
N ASP A 373 -22.81 -10.15 0.73
CA ASP A 373 -21.63 -10.35 -0.09
C ASP A 373 -20.56 -9.26 0.16
N HIS A 374 -19.35 -9.70 0.43
CA HIS A 374 -18.18 -8.86 0.71
C HIS A 374 -18.27 -7.94 1.96
N ILE A 375 -19.06 -8.30 2.98
CA ILE A 375 -19.05 -7.61 4.31
C ILE A 375 -17.64 -7.41 4.88
N THR A 376 -16.74 -8.36 4.65
CA THR A 376 -15.40 -8.35 5.24
C THR A 376 -14.40 -7.60 4.36
N ASN A 377 -13.78 -6.54 4.90
CA ASN A 377 -12.70 -5.81 4.23
C ASN A 377 -11.32 -6.49 4.38
N ASN A 378 -11.27 -7.78 4.73
CA ASN A 378 -10.06 -8.56 4.97
C ASN A 378 -9.08 -8.49 3.79
N ALA A 379 -9.60 -8.40 2.55
CA ALA A 379 -8.77 -8.30 1.35
C ALA A 379 -7.99 -6.97 1.29
N SER A 380 -8.63 -5.85 1.66
CA SER A 380 -7.98 -4.54 1.71
C SER A 380 -6.98 -4.45 2.87
N GLU A 381 -7.35 -4.97 4.05
CA GLU A 381 -6.45 -5.05 5.20
C GLU A 381 -5.21 -5.92 4.91
N SER A 382 -5.42 -7.09 4.31
CA SER A 382 -4.33 -7.97 3.87
C SER A 382 -3.43 -7.28 2.85
N TYR A 383 -4.00 -6.51 1.93
CA TYR A 383 -3.22 -5.76 0.95
C TYR A 383 -2.42 -4.62 1.59
N ASN A 384 -3.02 -3.88 2.53
CA ASN A 384 -2.32 -2.86 3.29
C ASN A 384 -1.16 -3.45 4.11
N SER A 385 -1.36 -4.63 4.69
CA SER A 385 -0.31 -5.38 5.39
C SER A 385 0.80 -5.82 4.43
N TYR A 386 0.44 -6.32 3.24
CA TYR A 386 1.40 -6.63 2.18
C TYR A 386 2.22 -5.40 1.78
N LEU A 387 1.58 -4.27 1.48
CA LEU A 387 2.26 -3.03 1.11
C LEU A 387 3.16 -2.52 2.24
N LYS A 388 2.71 -2.60 3.50
CA LYS A 388 3.52 -2.27 4.66
C LYS A 388 4.80 -3.12 4.69
N ASN A 389 4.70 -4.42 4.42
CA ASN A 389 5.85 -5.33 4.43
C ASN A 389 6.85 -5.06 3.30
N LEU A 390 6.47 -4.34 2.23
CA LEU A 390 7.40 -3.86 1.21
C LEU A 390 8.34 -2.76 1.74
N PHE A 391 7.96 -2.08 2.83
CA PHE A 391 8.70 -0.94 3.37
C PHE A 391 9.07 -1.15 4.85
N VAL A 392 10.38 -1.26 5.15
CA VAL A 392 10.87 -1.37 6.54
C VAL A 392 10.61 -0.08 7.34
N LYS A 393 10.59 1.07 6.67
CA LYS A 393 10.28 2.41 7.20
C LYS A 393 9.47 3.18 6.16
N LYS A 394 8.83 4.30 6.55
CA LYS A 394 8.12 5.17 5.61
C LYS A 394 9.00 5.48 4.38
N PRO A 395 8.54 5.19 3.15
CA PRO A 395 9.34 5.40 1.96
C PRO A 395 9.52 6.89 1.65
N SER A 396 10.59 7.23 0.92
CA SER A 396 10.63 8.51 0.21
C SER A 396 9.60 8.52 -0.91
N PHE A 397 9.23 9.71 -1.36
CA PHE A 397 8.25 9.90 -2.41
C PHE A 397 8.55 9.08 -3.67
N TYR A 398 9.77 9.20 -4.22
CA TYR A 398 10.16 8.46 -5.42
C TYR A 398 10.29 6.95 -5.19
N LYS A 399 10.68 6.50 -3.99
CA LYS A 399 10.69 5.07 -3.67
C LYS A 399 9.26 4.50 -3.66
N LEU A 400 8.29 5.27 -3.17
CA LEU A 400 6.89 4.89 -3.24
C LEU A 400 6.41 4.81 -4.69
N ILE A 401 6.55 5.87 -5.49
CA ILE A 401 6.06 5.89 -6.89
C ILE A 401 6.61 4.70 -7.67
N TYR A 402 7.92 4.47 -7.58
CA TYR A 402 8.55 3.36 -8.26
C TYR A 402 7.96 2.00 -7.81
N THR A 403 7.72 1.82 -6.50
CA THR A 403 7.11 0.59 -6.00
C THR A 403 5.68 0.42 -6.52
N ILE A 404 4.91 1.51 -6.60
CA ILE A 404 3.55 1.53 -7.15
C ILE A 404 3.58 1.16 -8.66
N GLN A 405 4.54 1.67 -9.42
CA GLN A 405 4.75 1.33 -10.84
C GLN A 405 5.06 -0.17 -11.02
N PHE A 406 5.88 -0.75 -10.14
CA PHE A 406 6.19 -2.18 -10.17
C PHE A 406 4.99 -3.04 -9.79
N GLU A 407 4.24 -2.65 -8.76
CA GLU A 407 3.01 -3.35 -8.34
C GLU A 407 1.94 -3.31 -9.44
N GLU A 408 1.80 -2.20 -10.17
CA GLU A 408 0.95 -2.11 -11.35
C GLU A 408 1.34 -3.15 -12.40
N SER A 409 2.64 -3.24 -12.73
CA SER A 409 3.14 -4.19 -13.72
C SER A 409 2.93 -5.65 -13.30
N LYS A 410 3.23 -5.97 -12.04
CA LYS A 410 2.99 -7.30 -11.46
C LYS A 410 1.50 -7.66 -11.53
N SER A 411 0.63 -6.72 -11.22
CA SER A 411 -0.83 -6.89 -11.26
C SER A 411 -1.33 -7.13 -12.68
N TYR A 412 -0.80 -6.39 -13.66
CA TYR A 412 -1.10 -6.57 -15.09
C TYR A 412 -0.73 -7.98 -15.58
N TYR A 413 0.51 -8.42 -15.34
CA TYR A 413 0.94 -9.75 -15.77
C TYR A 413 0.15 -10.87 -15.07
N ASP A 414 -0.08 -10.76 -13.76
CA ASP A 414 -0.90 -11.74 -13.03
C ASP A 414 -2.31 -11.86 -13.63
N TYR A 415 -2.96 -10.74 -13.91
CA TYR A 415 -4.28 -10.72 -14.54
C TYR A 415 -4.28 -11.47 -15.89
N HIS A 416 -3.37 -11.11 -16.79
CA HIS A 416 -3.31 -11.72 -18.12
C HIS A 416 -2.94 -13.20 -18.10
N MET A 417 -2.06 -13.63 -17.17
CA MET A 417 -1.72 -15.04 -17.01
C MET A 417 -2.89 -15.88 -16.48
N ARG A 418 -3.73 -15.30 -15.61
CA ARG A 418 -4.93 -15.97 -15.08
C ARG A 418 -6.08 -16.01 -16.09
N ILE A 419 -6.33 -14.93 -16.81
CA ILE A 419 -7.32 -14.88 -17.91
C ILE A 419 -7.01 -15.96 -18.97
N LYS A 420 -5.73 -16.18 -19.28
CA LYS A 420 -5.29 -17.25 -20.20
C LYS A 420 -5.38 -18.66 -19.61
N GLY A 421 -5.81 -18.81 -18.37
CA GLY A 421 -5.92 -20.09 -17.67
C GLY A 421 -4.59 -20.72 -17.24
N ILE A 422 -3.46 -20.03 -17.41
CA ILE A 422 -2.12 -20.54 -17.08
C ILE A 422 -1.93 -20.61 -15.57
N TRP A 423 -2.41 -19.60 -14.84
CA TRP A 423 -2.39 -19.56 -13.38
C TRP A 423 -3.78 -19.72 -12.81
N ARG A 424 -3.91 -20.58 -11.78
CA ARG A 424 -5.18 -20.81 -11.08
C ARG A 424 -5.02 -20.50 -9.59
N LYS A 425 -6.08 -19.99 -8.97
CA LYS A 425 -6.16 -19.78 -7.52
C LYS A 425 -7.21 -20.72 -6.95
N LYS A 426 -6.91 -21.39 -5.84
CA LYS A 426 -7.91 -22.16 -5.11
C LYS A 426 -8.88 -21.21 -4.41
N SER A 427 -10.18 -21.45 -4.54
CA SER A 427 -11.19 -20.75 -3.76
C SER A 427 -11.07 -21.16 -2.28
N ARG A 428 -11.33 -20.21 -1.38
CA ARG A 428 -11.65 -20.47 0.02
C ARG A 428 -13.05 -19.89 0.23
N ILE A 429 -14.02 -20.75 0.53
CA ILE A 429 -15.37 -20.34 0.92
C ILE A 429 -15.29 -19.94 2.40
N SER A 430 -16.01 -18.89 2.81
CA SER A 430 -16.06 -18.44 4.21
C SER A 430 -17.37 -18.89 4.85
N GLU A 431 -17.36 -20.06 5.52
CA GLU A 431 -18.53 -20.70 6.16
C GLU A 431 -19.40 -19.73 7.00
N ARG A 432 -18.80 -18.72 7.65
CA ARG A 432 -19.52 -17.80 8.55
C ARG A 432 -20.50 -16.82 7.89
N VAL A 433 -20.29 -16.49 6.61
CA VAL A 433 -21.19 -15.57 5.87
C VAL A 433 -22.51 -16.29 5.59
N ASP A 434 -22.43 -17.61 5.36
CA ASP A 434 -23.57 -18.47 5.07
C ASP A 434 -24.49 -18.60 6.28
N ASP A 435 -23.94 -18.73 7.50
CA ASP A 435 -24.74 -18.81 8.74
C ASP A 435 -25.61 -17.56 8.97
N ILE A 436 -25.06 -16.36 8.75
CA ILE A 436 -25.82 -15.11 8.88
C ILE A 436 -26.92 -15.05 7.82
N ASN A 437 -26.61 -15.40 6.57
CA ASN A 437 -27.58 -15.43 5.48
C ASN A 437 -28.75 -16.39 5.78
N ILE A 438 -28.45 -17.61 6.23
CA ILE A 438 -29.46 -18.62 6.58
C ILE A 438 -30.39 -18.10 7.67
N LEU A 439 -29.83 -17.51 8.74
CA LEU A 439 -30.62 -16.99 9.84
C LEU A 439 -31.51 -15.82 9.41
N VAL A 440 -30.97 -14.86 8.65
CA VAL A 440 -31.72 -13.70 8.17
C VAL A 440 -32.84 -14.13 7.22
N GLU A 441 -32.58 -15.10 6.32
CA GLU A 441 -33.59 -15.59 5.38
C GLU A 441 -34.72 -16.34 6.11
N TYR A 442 -34.41 -17.10 7.17
CA TYR A 442 -35.42 -17.72 8.03
C TYR A 442 -36.39 -16.68 8.61
N TYR A 443 -35.88 -15.59 9.19
CA TYR A 443 -36.70 -14.54 9.78
C TYR A 443 -37.48 -13.71 8.75
N LYS A 444 -36.95 -13.59 7.53
CA LYS A 444 -37.64 -12.98 6.40
C LYS A 444 -38.83 -13.82 5.91
N ASN A 445 -38.68 -15.15 5.88
CA ASN A 445 -39.81 -16.04 5.58
C ASN A 445 -40.89 -15.94 6.66
N MET A 446 -40.50 -15.89 7.94
CA MET A 446 -41.44 -15.64 9.03
C MET A 446 -42.16 -14.29 8.91
N GLU A 447 -41.46 -13.23 8.49
CA GLU A 447 -42.10 -11.93 8.22
C GLU A 447 -43.19 -12.06 7.15
N ALA A 448 -42.92 -12.78 6.06
CA ALA A 448 -43.90 -13.00 5.00
C ALA A 448 -45.12 -13.78 5.50
N GLU A 449 -44.92 -14.81 6.32
CA GLU A 449 -46.01 -15.58 6.94
C GLU A 449 -46.86 -14.71 7.89
N LEU A 450 -46.22 -13.93 8.76
CA LEU A 450 -46.92 -13.01 9.68
C LEU A 450 -47.75 -11.97 8.91
N LYS A 451 -47.21 -11.45 7.79
CA LYS A 451 -47.95 -10.56 6.89
C LYS A 451 -49.16 -11.26 6.25
N ASN A 452 -49.00 -12.49 5.80
CA ASN A 452 -50.08 -13.27 5.17
C ASN A 452 -51.23 -13.58 6.13
N ILE A 453 -50.93 -13.82 7.41
CA ILE A 453 -51.94 -14.13 8.43
C ILE A 453 -52.55 -12.84 9.02
N GLY A 454 -52.08 -11.65 8.61
CA GLY A 454 -52.61 -10.37 9.06
C GLY A 454 -52.17 -9.97 10.47
N CYS A 455 -51.02 -10.48 10.94
CA CYS A 455 -50.47 -10.11 12.24
C CYS A 455 -50.13 -8.61 12.31
N SER A 456 -50.07 -8.08 13.54
CA SER A 456 -49.81 -6.67 13.76
C SER A 456 -48.37 -6.30 13.40
N LYS A 457 -48.12 -5.01 13.14
CA LYS A 457 -46.75 -4.49 12.95
C LYS A 457 -45.84 -4.82 14.15
N ASN A 458 -46.40 -4.86 15.37
CA ASN A 458 -45.65 -5.20 16.57
C ASN A 458 -45.15 -6.65 16.57
N ASP A 459 -45.92 -7.59 16.01
CA ASP A 459 -45.51 -8.99 15.90
C ASP A 459 -44.33 -9.13 14.93
N ILE A 460 -44.34 -8.38 13.85
CA ILE A 460 -43.23 -8.32 12.88
C ILE A 460 -41.98 -7.67 13.51
N ILE A 461 -42.16 -6.60 14.30
CA ILE A 461 -41.07 -5.98 15.05
C ILE A 461 -40.46 -6.99 16.03
N GLU A 462 -41.29 -7.77 16.72
CA GLU A 462 -40.83 -8.81 17.65
C GLU A 462 -40.06 -9.93 16.93
N ASN A 463 -40.54 -10.34 15.75
CA ASN A 463 -39.84 -11.29 14.89
C ASN A 463 -38.41 -10.83 14.55
N TRP A 464 -38.26 -9.59 14.08
CA TRP A 464 -36.94 -9.02 13.76
C TRP A 464 -36.09 -8.74 15.00
N PHE A 465 -36.69 -8.39 16.14
CA PHE A 465 -35.96 -8.27 17.39
C PHE A 465 -35.38 -9.63 17.82
N ASN A 466 -36.16 -10.70 17.73
CA ASN A 466 -35.69 -12.07 18.00
C ASN A 466 -34.56 -12.50 17.04
N CYS A 467 -34.62 -12.09 15.76
CA CYS A 467 -33.51 -12.27 14.81
C CYS A 467 -32.21 -11.68 15.34
N LEU A 468 -32.24 -10.41 15.81
CA LEU A 468 -31.06 -9.75 16.38
C LEU A 468 -30.52 -10.48 17.62
N ILE A 469 -31.41 -10.99 18.48
CA ILE A 469 -31.01 -11.76 19.67
C ILE A 469 -30.31 -13.06 19.26
N ARG A 470 -30.79 -13.77 18.23
CA ARG A 470 -30.10 -14.96 17.72
C ARG A 470 -28.77 -14.62 17.04
N LEU A 471 -28.72 -13.55 16.25
CA LEU A 471 -27.48 -13.05 15.61
C LEU A 471 -26.38 -12.70 16.63
N ASN A 472 -26.74 -12.37 17.88
CA ASN A 472 -25.76 -12.09 18.94
C ASN A 472 -24.89 -13.31 19.30
N ASN A 473 -25.35 -14.53 18.98
CA ASN A 473 -24.62 -15.78 19.23
C ASN A 473 -23.72 -16.16 18.04
N GLU A 474 -24.19 -15.93 16.80
CA GLU A 474 -23.43 -16.27 15.58
C GLU A 474 -22.24 -15.33 15.32
N ILE A 475 -22.37 -14.04 15.65
CA ILE A 475 -21.38 -13.00 15.27
C ILE A 475 -20.21 -12.86 16.27
N ILE A 476 -20.19 -13.66 17.36
CA ILE A 476 -19.24 -13.54 18.49
C ILE A 476 -17.75 -13.54 18.06
N ASN A 477 -17.40 -14.09 16.89
CA ASN A 477 -16.02 -14.34 16.48
C ASN A 477 -15.46 -13.46 15.33
N PHE A 478 -16.16 -12.44 14.83
CA PHE A 478 -15.60 -11.54 13.80
C PHE A 478 -14.42 -10.70 14.30
N ASN A 479 -14.32 -10.46 15.61
CA ASN A 479 -13.27 -9.63 16.22
C ASN A 479 -12.00 -10.40 16.65
N LYS A 480 -11.97 -11.75 16.50
CA LYS A 480 -10.85 -12.59 16.97
C LYS A 480 -9.77 -12.86 15.92
N THR A 481 -9.99 -12.52 14.66
CA THR A 481 -8.94 -12.57 13.63
C THR A 481 -8.20 -11.23 13.63
N LYS A 482 -7.21 -11.12 14.53
CA LYS A 482 -6.11 -10.17 14.43
C LYS A 482 -4.85 -10.93 14.04
#